data_AF-A0A957VNL7-F1
#
_entry.id   AF-A0A957VNL7-F1
#
_cell.length_a   1.000
_cell.length_b   1.000
_cell.length_c   1.000
_cell.angle_alpha   90.00
_cell.angle_beta   90.00
_cell.angle_gamma   90.00
#
_symmetry.space_group_name_H-M   'P 1'
#
loop_
_entity.id
_entity.type
_entity.pdbx_description
1 polymer ?
#
loop_
_entity_poly.entity_id
_entity_poly.type
_entity_poly.pdbx_seq_one_letter_code
_entity_poly.pdbx_strand_id
1 'polypeptide(L)'
;MAKKNRKKQAQDEPRELTRKQQHINARDRARNRKVVLAVSITLGLVAAVLLIGILSEFVFKPNSSIATVGGEKISTRAFQERVKYEQSQLENQYVQLNQLEQQFGGQGFFTSQISQIEATLSSPFSLGMQTLDRMINETVIRQQAAEQGISVSAEEIDAALREEVAAADGAVTEPQATSTAEAAVAATTTAEAWTPTPTATIDASGAITATATPMPTPEPAPTRPLLTEEQFQDGLKRLADNLSTYGLKLDDYRKIVETRLLS
;
A
#
# COMPACT_ATOMS: atom_id res chain seq x y z
N MET A 1 -43.31 -69.78 -34.05
CA MET A 1 -43.17 -69.82 -32.58
C MET A 1 -41.70 -69.93 -32.24
N ALA A 2 -41.14 -68.91 -31.59
CA ALA A 2 -39.73 -68.82 -31.21
C ALA A 2 -39.50 -69.44 -29.82
N LYS A 3 -38.46 -70.26 -29.66
CA LYS A 3 -37.86 -70.52 -28.35
C LYS A 3 -36.34 -70.29 -28.41
N LYS A 4 -36.02 -69.19 -27.74
CA LYS A 4 -34.76 -68.52 -27.42
C LYS A 4 -33.78 -69.44 -26.70
N ASN A 5 -32.63 -69.73 -27.31
CA ASN A 5 -31.48 -70.31 -26.62
C ASN A 5 -30.58 -69.19 -26.08
N ARG A 6 -30.58 -69.05 -24.76
CA ARG A 6 -29.79 -68.10 -23.99
C ARG A 6 -28.35 -68.65 -23.87
N LYS A 7 -27.42 -68.19 -24.72
CA LYS A 7 -25.99 -68.50 -24.59
C LYS A 7 -25.43 -67.77 -23.36
N LYS A 8 -24.86 -68.57 -22.44
CA LYS A 8 -24.08 -68.11 -21.29
C LYS A 8 -22.85 -67.33 -21.78
N GLN A 9 -22.58 -66.19 -21.15
CA GLN A 9 -21.32 -65.46 -21.27
C GLN A 9 -20.19 -66.36 -20.74
N ALA A 10 -19.21 -66.65 -21.59
CA ALA A 10 -17.95 -67.25 -21.17
C ALA A 10 -17.03 -66.11 -20.73
N GLN A 11 -16.59 -66.17 -19.48
CA GLN A 11 -15.51 -65.36 -18.94
C GLN A 11 -14.21 -65.77 -19.64
N ASP A 12 -13.50 -64.80 -20.23
CA ASP A 12 -12.14 -65.01 -20.73
C ASP A 12 -11.19 -65.19 -19.53
N GLU A 13 -10.78 -66.43 -19.28
CA GLU A 13 -9.66 -66.71 -18.38
C GLU A 13 -8.32 -66.30 -19.02
N PRO A 14 -7.37 -65.75 -18.24
CA PRO A 14 -6.08 -65.34 -18.77
C PRO A 14 -5.29 -66.57 -19.22
N ARG A 15 -4.97 -66.67 -20.51
CA ARG A 15 -4.12 -67.73 -21.07
C ARG A 15 -2.80 -67.82 -20.30
N GLU A 16 -2.56 -68.96 -19.65
CA GLU A 16 -1.30 -69.23 -18.97
C GLU A 16 -0.14 -69.25 -19.97
N LEU A 17 0.78 -68.31 -19.82
CA LEU A 17 1.96 -68.14 -20.66
C LEU A 17 2.86 -69.39 -20.59
N THR A 18 3.33 -69.90 -21.72
CA THR A 18 4.28 -71.04 -21.74
C THR A 18 5.60 -70.69 -21.04
N ARG A 19 6.23 -71.65 -20.34
CA ARG A 19 7.46 -71.44 -19.54
C ARG A 19 8.59 -70.69 -20.29
N LYS A 20 8.73 -70.89 -21.60
CA LYS A 20 9.69 -70.16 -22.44
C LYS A 20 9.30 -68.67 -22.65
N GLN A 21 8.01 -68.37 -22.82
CA GLN A 21 7.52 -67.00 -22.98
C GLN A 21 7.54 -66.21 -21.66
N GLN A 22 7.35 -66.87 -20.52
CA GLN A 22 7.49 -66.25 -19.20
C GLN A 22 8.94 -65.77 -18.92
N HIS A 23 9.94 -66.57 -19.30
CA HIS A 23 11.35 -66.22 -19.10
C HIS A 23 11.83 -65.05 -19.97
N ILE A 24 11.30 -64.94 -21.21
CA ILE A 24 11.58 -63.83 -22.11
C ILE A 24 10.92 -62.54 -21.59
N ASN A 25 9.63 -62.60 -21.23
CA ASN A 25 8.92 -61.47 -20.62
C ASN A 25 9.53 -61.01 -19.29
N ALA A 26 10.06 -61.91 -18.47
CA ALA A 26 10.73 -61.56 -17.21
C ALA A 26 12.02 -60.75 -17.45
N ARG A 27 12.80 -61.10 -18.49
CA ARG A 27 14.00 -60.34 -18.90
C ARG A 27 13.65 -58.97 -19.44
N ASP A 28 12.60 -58.88 -20.26
CA ASP A 28 12.15 -57.60 -20.83
C ASP A 28 11.57 -56.68 -19.75
N ARG A 29 10.85 -57.21 -18.76
CA ARG A 29 10.38 -56.45 -17.60
C ARG A 29 11.56 -55.91 -16.77
N ALA A 30 12.60 -56.71 -16.56
CA ALA A 30 13.78 -56.25 -15.82
C ALA A 30 14.52 -55.14 -16.59
N ARG A 31 14.61 -55.24 -17.92
CA ARG A 31 15.22 -54.20 -18.77
C ARG A 31 14.37 -52.94 -18.79
N ASN A 32 13.06 -53.06 -19.01
CA ASN A 32 12.13 -51.93 -19.01
C ASN A 32 12.09 -51.24 -17.64
N ARG A 33 12.14 -51.97 -16.52
CA ARG A 33 12.17 -51.37 -15.18
C ARG A 33 13.43 -50.53 -14.96
N LYS A 34 14.59 -50.98 -15.45
CA LYS A 34 15.83 -50.20 -15.41
C LYS A 34 15.77 -48.96 -16.31
N VAL A 35 15.18 -49.08 -17.51
CA VAL A 35 15.01 -47.95 -18.44
C VAL A 35 14.03 -46.92 -17.86
N VAL A 36 12.88 -47.34 -17.35
CA VAL A 36 11.91 -46.45 -16.70
C VAL A 36 12.51 -45.78 -15.48
N LEU A 37 13.29 -46.51 -14.66
CA LEU A 37 14.01 -45.95 -13.52
C LEU A 37 15.01 -44.88 -13.98
N ALA A 38 15.84 -45.17 -14.98
CA ALA A 38 16.81 -44.22 -15.51
C ALA A 38 16.14 -42.97 -16.08
N VAL A 39 15.06 -43.12 -16.85
CA VAL A 39 14.27 -41.99 -17.37
C VAL A 39 13.67 -41.17 -16.24
N SER A 40 13.11 -41.81 -15.22
CA SER A 40 12.52 -41.11 -14.06
C SER A 40 13.55 -40.33 -13.26
N ILE A 41 14.76 -40.87 -13.09
CA ILE A 41 15.87 -40.18 -12.42
C ILE A 41 16.29 -38.96 -13.24
N THR A 42 16.49 -39.11 -14.54
CA THR A 42 16.87 -37.99 -15.42
C THR A 42 15.80 -36.90 -15.39
N LEU A 43 14.52 -37.26 -15.48
CA LEU A 43 13.41 -36.31 -15.42
C LEU A 43 13.35 -35.59 -14.06
N GLY A 44 13.56 -36.34 -12.96
CA GLY A 44 13.65 -35.77 -11.62
C GLY A 44 14.83 -34.81 -11.43
N LEU A 45 15.98 -35.13 -12.02
CA LEU A 45 17.17 -34.26 -12.00
C LEU A 45 16.93 -32.95 -12.75
N VAL A 46 16.31 -33.02 -13.93
CA VAL A 46 15.92 -31.83 -14.70
C VAL A 46 14.93 -30.97 -13.91
N ALA A 47 13.91 -31.58 -13.30
CA ALA A 47 12.94 -30.88 -12.46
C ALA A 47 13.60 -30.24 -11.22
N ALA A 48 14.55 -30.91 -10.58
CA ALA A 48 15.30 -30.38 -9.45
C ALA A 48 16.15 -29.17 -9.83
N VAL A 49 16.83 -29.20 -10.99
CA VAL A 49 17.59 -28.04 -11.49
C VAL A 49 16.68 -26.85 -11.78
N LEU A 50 15.50 -27.10 -12.39
CA LEU A 50 14.50 -26.05 -12.62
C LEU A 50 13.97 -25.47 -11.30
N LEU A 51 13.65 -26.32 -10.32
CA LEU A 51 13.21 -25.88 -8.99
C LEU A 51 14.29 -25.09 -8.27
N ILE A 52 15.55 -25.50 -8.35
CA ILE A 52 16.69 -24.76 -7.76
C ILE A 52 16.85 -23.40 -8.45
N GLY A 53 16.71 -23.32 -9.78
CA GLY A 53 16.75 -22.06 -10.52
C GLY A 53 15.61 -21.12 -10.14
N ILE A 54 14.39 -21.64 -9.97
CA ILE A 54 13.24 -20.85 -9.52
C ILE A 54 13.46 -20.38 -8.08
N LEU A 55 13.88 -21.26 -7.18
CA LEU A 55 14.14 -20.92 -5.78
C LEU A 55 15.29 -19.91 -5.63
N SER A 56 16.37 -20.03 -6.42
CA SER A 56 17.49 -19.08 -6.37
C SER A 56 17.09 -17.68 -6.82
N GLU A 57 16.30 -17.57 -7.89
CA GLU A 57 15.83 -16.29 -8.42
C GLU A 57 14.73 -15.66 -7.54
N PHE A 58 13.76 -16.45 -7.07
CA PHE A 58 12.59 -15.93 -6.35
C PHE A 58 12.73 -15.90 -4.82
N VAL A 59 13.64 -16.67 -4.22
CA VAL A 59 13.81 -16.75 -2.76
C VAL A 59 15.15 -16.19 -2.32
N PHE A 60 16.26 -16.56 -2.97
CA PHE A 60 17.60 -16.20 -2.48
C PHE A 60 18.06 -14.80 -2.90
N LYS A 61 17.88 -14.39 -4.17
CA LYS A 61 18.22 -13.02 -4.62
C LYS A 61 17.42 -11.91 -3.91
N PRO A 62 16.08 -11.97 -3.80
CA PRO A 62 15.31 -10.88 -3.15
C PRO A 62 15.54 -10.78 -1.64
N ASN A 63 15.97 -11.86 -0.97
CA ASN A 63 16.20 -11.86 0.47
C ASN A 63 17.68 -11.60 0.86
N SER A 64 18.52 -11.22 -0.10
CA SER A 64 19.88 -10.75 0.17
C SER A 64 19.85 -9.40 0.91
N SER A 65 20.85 -9.14 1.76
CA SER A 65 20.95 -7.88 2.53
C SER A 65 21.69 -6.83 1.71
N ILE A 66 21.11 -5.64 1.53
CA ILE A 66 21.78 -4.49 0.90
C ILE A 66 22.53 -3.67 1.95
N ALA A 67 21.95 -3.53 3.14
CA ALA A 67 22.55 -2.84 4.27
C ALA A 67 22.25 -3.56 5.59
N THR A 68 23.07 -3.32 6.60
CA THR A 68 22.83 -3.79 7.98
C THR A 68 23.05 -2.61 8.92
N VAL A 69 22.05 -2.32 9.75
CA VAL A 69 22.04 -1.18 10.67
C VAL A 69 21.83 -1.74 12.08
N GLY A 70 22.83 -1.62 12.96
CA GLY A 70 22.71 -2.08 14.35
C GLY A 70 22.38 -3.58 14.53
N GLY A 71 22.57 -4.41 13.50
CA GLY A 71 22.20 -5.84 13.51
C GLY A 71 20.89 -6.17 12.79
N GLU A 72 20.07 -5.17 12.44
CA GLU A 72 18.89 -5.33 11.59
C GLU A 72 19.29 -5.28 10.11
N LYS A 73 18.80 -6.24 9.31
CA LYS A 73 19.12 -6.36 7.88
C LYS A 73 18.05 -5.70 7.04
N ILE A 74 18.46 -4.79 6.16
CA ILE A 74 17.61 -4.23 5.11
C ILE A 74 17.72 -5.15 3.89
N SER A 75 16.62 -5.84 3.55
CA SER A 75 16.58 -6.78 2.44
C SER A 75 16.47 -6.06 1.08
N THR A 76 17.00 -6.68 0.04
CA THR A 76 16.90 -6.22 -1.35
C THR A 76 15.45 -6.04 -1.78
N ARG A 77 14.58 -6.95 -1.37
CA ARG A 77 13.14 -6.87 -1.61
C ARG A 77 12.52 -5.61 -1.01
N ALA A 78 12.73 -5.39 0.29
CA ALA A 78 12.17 -4.23 0.97
C ALA A 78 12.65 -2.91 0.33
N PHE A 79 13.92 -2.87 -0.06
CA PHE A 79 14.48 -1.74 -0.80
C PHE A 79 13.79 -1.52 -2.15
N GLN A 80 13.65 -2.57 -2.97
CA GLN A 80 12.99 -2.46 -4.28
C GLN A 80 11.53 -2.06 -4.17
N GLU A 81 10.79 -2.61 -3.21
CA GLU A 81 9.40 -2.25 -2.93
C GLU A 81 9.31 -0.78 -2.51
N ARG A 82 10.22 -0.31 -1.65
CA ARG A 82 10.26 1.10 -1.25
C ARG A 82 10.61 2.03 -2.42
N VAL A 83 11.61 1.70 -3.24
CA VAL A 83 11.98 2.54 -4.39
C VAL A 83 10.81 2.70 -5.36
N LYS A 84 10.08 1.62 -5.65
CA LYS A 84 8.89 1.67 -6.52
C LYS A 84 7.79 2.54 -5.92
N TYR A 85 7.56 2.44 -4.62
CA TYR A 85 6.61 3.29 -3.93
C TYR A 85 7.00 4.78 -4.03
N GLU A 86 8.26 5.10 -3.74
CA GLU A 86 8.77 6.48 -3.83
C GLU A 86 8.69 7.03 -5.26
N GLN A 87 9.01 6.20 -6.25
CA GLN A 87 8.83 6.54 -7.67
C GLN A 87 7.37 6.89 -7.98
N SER A 88 6.43 6.05 -7.54
CA SER A 88 5.01 6.29 -7.76
C SER A 88 4.52 7.57 -7.08
N GLN A 89 5.00 7.87 -5.87
CA GLN A 89 4.66 9.11 -5.18
C GLN A 89 5.12 10.33 -5.99
N LEU A 90 6.34 10.30 -6.53
CA LEU A 90 6.87 11.34 -7.39
C LEU A 90 6.07 11.47 -8.70
N GLU A 91 5.68 10.36 -9.33
CA GLU A 91 4.83 10.35 -10.52
C GLU A 91 3.43 10.94 -10.23
N ASN A 92 2.82 10.57 -9.11
CA ASN A 92 1.52 11.12 -8.70
C ASN A 92 1.62 12.63 -8.43
N GLN A 93 2.69 13.07 -7.76
CA GLN A 93 2.96 14.49 -7.54
C GLN A 93 3.17 15.24 -8.86
N TYR A 94 3.92 14.65 -9.81
CA TYR A 94 4.11 15.20 -11.15
C TYR A 94 2.77 15.41 -11.86
N VAL A 95 1.91 14.40 -11.86
CA VAL A 95 0.59 14.46 -12.51
C VAL A 95 -0.29 15.52 -11.85
N GLN A 96 -0.29 15.61 -10.51
CA GLN A 96 -1.04 16.61 -9.78
C GLN A 96 -0.57 18.04 -10.10
N LEU A 97 0.75 18.28 -10.12
CA LEU A 97 1.32 19.58 -10.46
C LEU A 97 1.02 19.97 -11.91
N ASN A 98 1.06 19.02 -12.83
CA ASN A 98 0.72 19.28 -14.23
C ASN A 98 -0.76 19.68 -14.40
N GLN A 99 -1.68 18.99 -13.72
CA GLN A 99 -3.09 19.36 -13.71
C GLN A 99 -3.33 20.75 -13.10
N LEU A 100 -2.59 21.08 -12.04
CA LEU A 100 -2.67 22.37 -11.39
C LEU A 100 -2.14 23.48 -12.32
N GLU A 101 -1.02 23.25 -12.99
CA GLU A 101 -0.46 24.19 -13.98
C GLU A 101 -1.46 24.48 -15.12
N GLN A 102 -2.18 23.46 -15.60
CA GLN A 102 -3.24 23.63 -16.60
C GLN A 102 -4.42 24.47 -16.08
N GLN A 103 -4.82 24.29 -14.82
CA GLN A 103 -5.89 25.09 -14.18
C GLN A 103 -5.51 26.57 -14.05
N PHE A 104 -4.22 26.87 -13.84
CA PHE A 104 -3.69 28.25 -13.80
C PHE A 104 -3.28 28.79 -15.18
N GLY A 105 -3.66 28.12 -16.27
CA GLY A 105 -3.43 28.61 -17.63
C GLY A 105 -1.99 28.50 -18.12
N GLY A 106 -1.18 27.59 -17.56
CA GLY A 106 0.15 27.31 -18.09
C GLY A 106 1.21 28.38 -17.82
N GLN A 107 1.01 29.21 -16.78
CA GLN A 107 1.92 30.33 -16.44
C GLN A 107 3.28 29.91 -15.87
N GLY A 108 3.54 28.60 -15.76
CA GLY A 108 4.84 28.05 -15.33
C GLY A 108 5.13 28.17 -13.82
N PHE A 109 4.11 28.36 -12.99
CA PHE A 109 4.26 28.44 -11.52
C PHE A 109 4.92 27.21 -10.90
N PHE A 110 4.72 26.03 -11.52
CA PHE A 110 5.20 24.75 -11.00
C PHE A 110 6.37 24.16 -11.81
N THR A 111 6.82 24.84 -12.87
CA THR A 111 7.85 24.30 -13.78
C THR A 111 9.13 23.93 -13.05
N SER A 112 9.58 24.72 -12.06
CA SER A 112 10.79 24.40 -11.29
C SER A 112 10.66 23.14 -10.45
N GLN A 113 9.47 22.87 -9.87
CA GLN A 113 9.18 21.65 -9.12
C GLN A 113 9.06 20.45 -10.06
N ILE A 114 8.36 20.62 -11.18
CA ILE A 114 8.21 19.61 -12.23
C ILE A 114 9.60 19.16 -12.73
N SER A 115 10.49 20.11 -13.04
CA SER A 115 11.86 19.77 -13.49
C SER A 115 12.69 19.05 -12.42
N GLN A 116 12.50 19.34 -11.13
CA GLN A 116 13.18 18.62 -10.05
C GLN A 116 12.68 17.17 -9.92
N ILE A 117 11.36 16.98 -10.05
CA ILE A 117 10.75 15.64 -10.04
C ILE A 117 11.24 14.84 -11.25
N GLU A 118 11.22 15.43 -12.45
CA GLU A 118 11.74 14.79 -13.66
C GLU A 118 13.22 14.43 -13.53
N ALA A 119 14.06 15.32 -13.00
CA ALA A 119 15.47 15.04 -12.75
C ALA A 119 15.65 13.83 -11.80
N THR A 120 14.83 13.75 -10.75
CA THR A 120 14.87 12.64 -9.79
C THR A 120 14.39 11.33 -10.42
N LEU A 121 13.28 11.36 -11.17
CA LEU A 121 12.73 10.20 -11.88
C LEU A 121 13.66 9.71 -13.00
N SER A 122 14.40 10.63 -13.66
CA SER A 122 15.35 10.29 -14.72
C SER A 122 16.62 9.59 -14.21
N SER A 123 16.87 9.63 -12.90
CA SER A 123 18.05 9.07 -12.26
C SER A 123 17.68 7.98 -11.25
N PRO A 124 17.53 6.72 -11.71
CA PRO A 124 17.23 5.58 -10.84
C PRO A 124 18.22 5.39 -9.69
N PHE A 125 19.49 5.74 -9.93
CA PHE A 125 20.54 5.63 -8.91
C PHE A 125 20.34 6.62 -7.76
N SER A 126 20.06 7.89 -8.05
CA SER A 126 19.84 8.90 -6.99
C SER A 126 18.56 8.61 -6.20
N LEU A 127 17.49 8.21 -6.87
CA LEU A 127 16.25 7.78 -6.19
C LEU A 127 16.51 6.57 -5.28
N GLY A 128 17.27 5.60 -5.78
CA GLY A 128 17.72 4.44 -5.01
C GLY A 128 18.52 4.83 -3.77
N MET A 129 19.54 5.68 -3.91
CA MET A 129 20.37 6.14 -2.78
C MET A 129 19.53 6.89 -1.73
N GLN A 130 18.68 7.83 -2.15
CA GLN A 130 17.79 8.55 -1.23
C GLN A 130 16.85 7.61 -0.47
N THR A 131 16.32 6.60 -1.17
CA THR A 131 15.45 5.60 -0.56
C THR A 131 16.21 4.75 0.45
N LEU A 132 17.44 4.32 0.12
CA LEU A 132 18.27 3.54 1.02
C LEU A 132 18.62 4.34 2.28
N ASP A 133 19.06 5.59 2.13
CA ASP A 133 19.39 6.47 3.25
C ASP A 133 18.17 6.69 4.15
N ARG A 134 16.98 6.86 3.56
CA ARG A 134 15.72 6.94 4.31
C ARG A 134 15.44 5.67 5.10
N MET A 135 15.56 4.51 4.49
CA MET A 135 15.34 3.22 5.17
C MET A 135 16.36 2.97 6.31
N ILE A 136 17.60 3.42 6.13
CA ILE A 136 18.63 3.39 7.18
C ILE A 136 18.22 4.28 8.34
N ASN A 137 17.88 5.54 8.09
CA ASN A 137 17.44 6.49 9.12
C ASN A 137 16.19 5.99 9.85
N GLU A 138 15.20 5.47 9.12
CA GLU A 138 14.00 4.85 9.69
C GLU A 138 14.34 3.68 10.64
N THR A 139 15.35 2.87 10.28
CA THR A 139 15.81 1.77 11.13
C THR A 139 16.53 2.29 12.38
N VAL A 140 17.35 3.33 12.26
CA VAL A 140 18.00 3.97 13.41
C VAL A 140 16.98 4.57 14.37
N ILE A 141 15.95 5.25 13.85
CA ILE A 141 14.87 5.84 14.65
C ILE A 141 14.14 4.75 15.44
N ARG A 142 13.79 3.63 14.80
CA ARG A 142 13.13 2.51 15.49
C ARG A 142 14.00 1.89 16.58
N GLN A 143 15.30 1.74 16.34
CA GLN A 143 16.24 1.25 17.35
C GLN A 143 16.32 2.20 18.54
N GLN A 144 16.49 3.51 18.28
CA GLN A 144 16.56 4.51 19.34
C GLN A 144 15.25 4.60 20.13
N ALA A 145 14.09 4.57 19.45
CA ALA A 145 12.78 4.58 20.11
C ALA A 145 12.61 3.37 21.03
N ALA A 146 12.97 2.16 20.56
CA ALA A 146 12.93 0.94 21.37
C ALA A 146 13.86 1.01 22.58
N GLU A 147 15.07 1.58 22.44
CA GLU A 147 15.99 1.81 23.56
C GLU A 147 15.43 2.79 24.59
N GLN A 148 14.66 3.79 24.15
CA GLN A 148 13.99 4.77 25.01
C GLN A 148 12.63 4.27 25.54
N GLY A 149 12.20 3.06 25.19
CA GLY A 149 10.89 2.52 25.58
C GLY A 149 9.70 3.23 24.92
N ILE A 150 9.94 3.92 23.80
CA ILE A 150 8.90 4.59 23.00
C ILE A 150 8.43 3.60 21.94
N SER A 151 7.14 3.28 21.95
CA SER A 151 6.52 2.40 20.96
C SER A 151 5.19 2.99 20.51
N VAL A 152 4.88 2.87 19.22
CA VAL A 152 3.57 3.26 18.68
C VAL A 152 2.60 2.10 18.84
N SER A 153 1.41 2.40 19.35
CA SER A 153 0.31 1.44 19.47
C SER A 153 -0.38 1.18 18.13
N ALA A 154 -1.08 0.06 18.02
CA ALA A 154 -1.84 -0.27 16.80
C ALA A 154 -2.97 0.75 16.55
N GLU A 155 -3.51 1.30 17.62
CA GLU A 155 -4.56 2.33 17.63
C GLU A 155 -4.04 3.65 17.06
N GLU A 156 -2.83 4.07 17.41
CA GLU A 156 -2.20 5.28 16.85
C GLU A 156 -1.92 5.13 15.35
N ILE A 157 -1.45 3.95 14.93
CA ILE A 157 -1.27 3.64 13.51
C ILE A 157 -2.61 3.68 12.78
N ASP A 158 -3.67 3.08 13.35
CA ASP A 158 -5.01 3.08 12.75
C ASP A 158 -5.61 4.49 12.68
N ALA A 159 -5.41 5.31 13.71
CA ALA A 159 -5.82 6.71 13.72
C ALA A 159 -5.13 7.51 12.61
N ALA A 160 -3.81 7.32 12.42
CA ALA A 160 -3.06 7.97 11.34
C ALA A 160 -3.54 7.52 9.95
N LEU A 161 -3.81 6.22 9.75
CA LEU A 161 -4.39 5.72 8.49
C LEU A 161 -5.80 6.28 8.26
N ARG A 162 -6.60 6.43 9.32
CA ARG A 162 -7.95 7.01 9.24
C ARG A 162 -7.90 8.47 8.81
N GLU A 163 -6.92 9.22 9.29
CA GLU A 163 -6.68 10.60 8.84
C GLU A 163 -6.27 10.65 7.36
N GLU A 164 -5.40 9.75 6.92
CA GLU A 164 -4.98 9.69 5.51
C GLU A 164 -6.14 9.34 4.57
N VAL A 165 -6.95 8.35 4.95
CA VAL A 165 -8.16 7.97 4.20
C VAL A 165 -9.16 9.12 4.18
N ALA A 166 -9.39 9.78 5.33
CA ALA A 166 -10.29 10.93 5.40
C ALA A 166 -9.83 12.05 4.47
N ALA A 167 -8.53 12.35 4.44
CA ALA A 167 -7.95 13.35 3.55
C ALA A 167 -8.15 12.99 2.08
N ALA A 168 -7.92 11.73 1.70
CA ALA A 168 -8.11 11.24 0.33
C ALA A 168 -9.57 11.32 -0.14
N ASP A 169 -10.53 11.10 0.76
CA ASP A 169 -11.97 11.13 0.45
C ASP A 169 -12.61 12.50 0.62
N GLY A 170 -11.85 13.52 1.03
CA GLY A 170 -12.40 14.83 1.36
C GLY A 170 -13.29 14.81 2.61
N ALA A 171 -13.22 13.76 3.43
CA ALA A 171 -13.92 13.61 4.71
C ALA A 171 -13.06 14.14 5.88
N VAL A 172 -13.62 14.15 7.09
CA VAL A 172 -12.90 14.49 8.33
C VAL A 172 -13.07 13.37 9.37
N THR A 173 -12.07 13.16 10.21
CA THR A 173 -12.17 12.20 11.32
C THR A 173 -12.98 12.78 12.47
N GLU A 174 -13.52 11.94 13.36
CA GLU A 174 -14.26 12.40 14.54
C GLU A 174 -13.46 13.36 15.44
N PRO A 175 -12.16 13.11 15.73
CA PRO A 175 -11.35 14.07 16.49
C PRO A 175 -11.20 15.41 15.77
N GLN A 176 -11.00 15.41 14.45
CA GLN A 176 -10.90 16.65 13.66
C GLN A 176 -12.22 17.44 13.65
N ALA A 177 -13.35 16.76 13.51
CA ALA A 177 -14.66 17.38 13.57
C ALA A 177 -14.95 17.97 14.96
N THR A 178 -14.58 17.26 16.03
CA THR A 178 -14.72 17.73 17.41
C THR A 178 -13.87 18.97 17.65
N SER A 179 -12.58 18.93 17.26
CA SER A 179 -11.68 20.09 17.39
C SER A 179 -12.18 21.31 16.59
N THR A 180 -12.74 21.08 15.40
CA THR A 180 -13.32 22.14 14.58
C THR A 180 -14.57 22.73 15.24
N ALA A 181 -15.43 21.90 15.84
CA ALA A 181 -16.61 22.37 16.57
C ALA A 181 -16.22 23.17 17.82
N GLU A 182 -15.22 22.72 18.58
CA GLU A 182 -14.69 23.46 19.73
C GLU A 182 -14.09 24.80 19.32
N ALA A 183 -13.30 24.82 18.25
CA ALA A 183 -12.75 26.05 17.69
C ALA A 183 -13.84 27.03 17.23
N ALA A 184 -14.94 26.51 16.65
CA ALA A 184 -16.07 27.34 16.26
C ALA A 184 -16.78 27.96 17.48
N VAL A 185 -17.01 27.20 18.55
CA VAL A 185 -17.59 27.73 19.79
C VAL A 185 -16.69 28.79 20.43
N ALA A 186 -15.38 28.56 20.45
CA ALA A 186 -14.40 29.54 20.93
C ALA A 186 -14.38 30.82 20.08
N ALA A 187 -14.51 30.70 18.76
CA ALA A 187 -14.59 31.83 17.84
C ALA A 187 -15.88 32.65 18.06
N THR A 188 -17.03 32.00 18.25
CA THR A 188 -18.30 32.68 18.58
C THR A 188 -18.20 33.40 19.93
N THR A 189 -17.67 32.75 20.95
CA THR A 189 -17.45 33.36 22.28
C THR A 189 -16.52 34.57 22.19
N THR A 190 -15.45 34.48 21.38
CA THR A 190 -14.56 35.60 21.12
C THR A 190 -15.31 36.73 20.44
N ALA A 191 -16.04 36.46 19.35
CA ALA A 191 -16.78 37.47 18.58
C ALA A 191 -17.83 38.20 19.43
N GLU A 192 -18.52 37.51 20.34
CA GLU A 192 -19.47 38.13 21.28
C GLU A 192 -18.80 39.07 22.29
N ALA A 193 -17.50 38.88 22.57
CA ALA A 193 -16.72 39.77 23.42
C ALA A 193 -16.24 41.06 22.70
N TRP A 194 -16.32 41.13 21.36
CA TRP A 194 -16.01 42.37 20.62
C TRP A 194 -17.25 43.27 20.57
N THR A 195 -17.27 44.32 21.39
CA THR A 195 -18.25 45.40 21.26
C THR A 195 -18.00 46.22 19.98
N PRO A 196 -19.05 46.54 19.18
CA PRO A 196 -18.89 47.33 17.97
C PRO A 196 -18.41 48.75 18.30
N THR A 197 -17.43 49.24 17.54
CA THR A 197 -17.01 50.65 17.58
C THR A 197 -18.16 51.53 17.07
N PRO A 198 -18.64 52.53 17.83
CA PRO A 198 -19.75 53.36 17.41
C PRO A 198 -19.32 54.27 16.24
N THR A 199 -20.10 54.26 15.15
CA THR A 199 -20.00 55.28 14.10
C THR A 199 -20.85 56.47 14.51
N ALA A 200 -20.23 57.65 14.61
CA ALA A 200 -20.95 58.88 14.93
C ALA A 200 -21.79 59.36 13.72
N THR A 201 -23.10 59.50 13.90
CA THR A 201 -23.98 60.15 12.93
C THR A 201 -24.39 61.53 13.47
N ILE A 202 -24.19 62.58 12.68
CA ILE A 202 -24.56 63.95 13.02
C ILE A 202 -25.98 64.19 12.51
N ASP A 203 -26.92 64.38 13.43
CA ASP A 203 -28.25 64.92 13.14
C ASP A 203 -28.26 66.44 13.39
N ALA A 204 -28.89 67.22 12.52
CA ALA A 204 -28.88 68.69 12.52
C ALA A 204 -29.74 69.32 13.65
N SER A 205 -30.22 68.52 14.60
CA SER A 205 -30.94 68.97 15.79
C SER A 205 -30.55 68.13 17.02
N GLY A 206 -29.39 68.43 17.61
CA GLY A 206 -29.25 68.52 19.07
C GLY A 206 -29.12 67.25 19.94
N ALA A 207 -29.02 66.03 19.44
CA ALA A 207 -28.66 64.89 20.28
C ALA A 207 -27.84 63.81 19.54
N ILE A 208 -26.60 63.58 20.00
CA ILE A 208 -25.75 62.49 19.53
C ILE A 208 -26.25 61.20 20.18
N THR A 209 -26.86 60.30 19.40
CA THR A 209 -27.21 58.95 19.85
C THR A 209 -26.43 57.94 19.02
N ALA A 210 -25.53 57.19 19.66
CA ALA A 210 -24.78 56.13 19.01
C ALA A 210 -25.71 54.92 18.76
N THR A 211 -25.89 54.54 17.50
CA THR A 211 -26.58 53.30 17.12
C THR A 211 -25.54 52.31 16.64
N ALA A 212 -25.43 51.15 17.29
CA ALA A 212 -24.54 50.08 16.86
C ALA A 212 -25.13 49.38 15.62
N THR A 213 -24.39 49.37 14.52
CA THR A 213 -24.73 48.55 13.35
C THR A 213 -24.19 47.13 13.57
N PRO A 214 -25.02 46.08 13.52
CA PRO A 214 -24.52 44.71 13.63
C PRO A 214 -23.64 44.37 12.42
N MET A 215 -22.46 43.79 12.69
CA MET A 215 -21.58 43.27 11.65
C MET A 215 -22.24 42.04 11.00
N PRO A 216 -22.17 41.86 9.66
CA PRO A 216 -22.73 40.67 9.03
C PRO A 216 -22.07 39.41 9.58
N THR A 217 -22.88 38.46 10.05
CA THR A 217 -22.42 37.13 10.44
C THR A 217 -21.81 36.44 9.22
N PRO A 218 -20.57 35.93 9.28
CA PRO A 218 -20.00 35.17 8.18
C PRO A 218 -20.88 33.95 7.88
N GLU A 219 -21.11 33.67 6.59
CA GLU A 219 -21.85 32.49 6.14
C GLU A 219 -21.16 31.22 6.64
N PRO A 220 -21.90 30.19 7.10
CA PRO A 220 -21.28 28.95 7.56
C PRO A 220 -20.50 28.28 6.43
N ALA A 221 -19.24 27.93 6.69
CA ALA A 221 -18.42 27.19 5.74
C ALA A 221 -19.05 25.82 5.39
N PRO A 222 -18.87 25.31 4.15
CA PRO A 222 -19.40 24.00 3.77
C PRO A 222 -18.88 22.91 4.71
N THR A 223 -19.80 22.12 5.28
CA THR A 223 -19.45 21.04 6.22
C THR A 223 -18.97 19.81 5.46
N ARG A 224 -17.74 19.38 5.74
CA ARG A 224 -17.18 18.12 5.20
C ARG A 224 -17.86 16.92 5.86
N PRO A 225 -18.08 15.81 5.14
CA PRO A 225 -18.67 14.61 5.73
C PRO A 225 -17.72 13.97 6.76
N LEU A 226 -18.29 13.39 7.83
CA LEU A 226 -17.56 12.55 8.76
C LEU A 226 -17.19 11.23 8.09
N LEU A 227 -15.96 10.76 8.31
CA LEU A 227 -15.54 9.45 7.84
C LEU A 227 -16.17 8.35 8.70
N THR A 228 -17.07 7.57 8.09
CA THR A 228 -17.69 6.39 8.74
C THR A 228 -16.73 5.19 8.73
N GLU A 229 -16.97 4.21 9.60
CA GLU A 229 -16.15 2.99 9.65
C GLU A 229 -16.21 2.19 8.32
N GLU A 230 -17.36 2.17 7.66
CA GLU A 230 -17.52 1.53 6.34
C GLU A 230 -16.66 2.22 5.28
N GLN A 231 -16.69 3.56 5.23
CA GLN A 231 -15.84 4.35 4.33
C GLN A 231 -14.36 4.19 4.65
N PHE A 232 -14.01 4.05 5.94
CA PHE A 232 -12.63 3.77 6.34
C PHE A 232 -12.15 2.41 5.81
N GLN A 233 -12.94 1.35 5.97
CA GLN A 233 -12.59 0.02 5.47
C GLN A 233 -12.49 -0.01 3.93
N ASP A 234 -13.41 0.66 3.23
CA ASP A 234 -13.34 0.80 1.77
C ASP A 234 -12.13 1.63 1.33
N GLY A 235 -11.78 2.68 2.09
CA GLY A 235 -10.57 3.48 1.89
C GLY A 235 -9.29 2.69 2.11
N LEU A 236 -9.22 1.88 3.17
CA LEU A 236 -8.10 0.96 3.43
C LEU A 236 -7.95 -0.06 2.30
N LYS A 237 -9.05 -0.58 1.77
CA LYS A 237 -9.02 -1.50 0.65
C LYS A 237 -8.48 -0.84 -0.61
N ARG A 238 -8.98 0.36 -0.95
CA ARG A 238 -8.44 1.15 -2.07
C ARG A 238 -6.96 1.47 -1.89
N LEU A 239 -6.56 1.84 -0.67
CA LEU A 239 -5.15 2.06 -0.33
C LEU A 239 -4.33 0.79 -0.56
N ALA A 240 -4.78 -0.36 -0.05
CA ALA A 240 -4.10 -1.63 -0.24
C ALA A 240 -4.00 -2.01 -1.74
N ASP A 241 -5.06 -1.82 -2.51
CA ASP A 241 -5.08 -2.08 -3.96
C ASP A 241 -4.09 -1.17 -4.69
N ASN A 242 -4.07 0.12 -4.37
CA ASN A 242 -3.12 1.09 -4.92
C ASN A 242 -1.68 0.71 -4.55
N LEU A 243 -1.38 0.42 -3.28
CA LEU A 243 -0.05 -0.01 -2.84
C LEU A 243 0.39 -1.30 -3.54
N SER A 244 -0.53 -2.25 -3.73
CA SER A 244 -0.25 -3.53 -4.38
C SER A 244 0.16 -3.37 -5.84
N THR A 245 -0.35 -2.34 -6.52
CA THR A 245 0.05 -1.98 -7.90
C THR A 245 1.54 -1.69 -8.00
N TYR A 246 2.14 -1.15 -6.93
CA TYR A 246 3.56 -0.83 -6.83
C TYR A 246 4.38 -1.92 -6.13
N GLY A 247 3.73 -3.03 -5.74
CA GLY A 247 4.35 -4.15 -5.06
C GLY A 247 4.55 -3.95 -3.55
N LEU A 248 3.99 -2.89 -2.96
CA LEU A 248 4.04 -2.64 -1.52
C LEU A 248 2.79 -3.23 -0.84
N LYS A 249 2.98 -3.91 0.29
CA LYS A 249 1.86 -4.44 1.09
C LYS A 249 1.40 -3.40 2.10
N LEU A 250 0.12 -3.48 2.49
CA LEU A 250 -0.43 -2.62 3.54
C LEU A 250 0.33 -2.77 4.88
N ASP A 251 0.77 -3.99 5.22
CA ASP A 251 1.57 -4.22 6.44
C ASP A 251 2.92 -3.52 6.40
N ASP A 252 3.56 -3.47 5.24
CA ASP A 252 4.83 -2.77 5.08
C ASP A 252 4.61 -1.25 5.09
N TYR A 253 3.50 -0.78 4.52
CA TYR A 253 3.09 0.61 4.63
C TYR A 253 2.82 1.04 6.08
N ARG A 254 2.17 0.19 6.89
CA ARG A 254 1.94 0.45 8.32
C ARG A 254 3.25 0.67 9.09
N LYS A 255 4.34 -0.03 8.74
CA LYS A 255 5.67 0.21 9.35
C LYS A 255 6.25 1.58 8.97
N ILE A 256 5.96 2.06 7.77
CA ILE A 256 6.35 3.40 7.33
C ILE A 256 5.61 4.44 8.18
N VAL A 257 4.31 4.25 8.38
CA VAL A 257 3.49 5.12 9.23
C VAL A 257 3.95 5.07 10.69
N GLU A 258 4.20 3.88 11.23
CA GLU A 258 4.78 3.69 12.56
C GLU A 258 6.08 4.50 12.73
N THR A 259 7.00 4.39 11.76
CA THR A 259 8.27 5.11 11.86
C THR A 259 8.10 6.63 11.75
N ARG A 260 7.13 7.10 10.95
CA ARG A 260 6.77 8.53 10.89
C ARG A 260 6.18 9.03 12.22
N LEU A 261 5.48 8.19 12.96
CA LEU A 261 4.94 8.53 14.28
C LEU A 261 6.03 8.54 15.37
N LEU A 262 7.16 7.87 15.14
CA LEU A 262 8.31 7.84 16.06
C LEU A 262 9.31 8.98 15.84
N SER A 263 9.31 9.61 14.66
CA SER A 263 10.24 10.68 14.27
C SER A 263 9.77 12.06 14.70
#